data_AF-A0A7V9I9K3-F1
#
_entry.id   AF-A0A7V9I9K3-F1
#
_cell.length_a   1.000
_cell.length_b   1.000
_cell.length_c   1.000
_cell.angle_alpha   90.00
_cell.angle_beta   90.00
_cell.angle_gamma   90.00
#
_symmetry.space_group_name_H-M   'P 1'
#
loop_
_entity.id
_entity.type
_entity.pdbx_description
1 polymer ?
#
loop_
_entity_poly.entity_id
_entity_poly.type
_entity_poly.pdbx_seq_one_letter_code
_entity_poly.pdbx_strand_id
1 'polypeptide(L)'
;MMLQVDLLLCSASPRRAALLRKLGVPFRVCPVNVPETPLPGEIPWNTAWMLQALSGRTHRVHTAVALGGRGFLRIVTCTTEAEMRQYNARAISDSVASDEPMDKAGAYSIQDRALQPVRWIRGLYSNVVGLPLAPTARLLRHGNVMVSADVRQRAAVEEA
;
A
#
# COMPACT_ATOMS: atom_id res chain seq x y z
N MET A 1 -23.62 -25.05 8.90
CA MET A 1 -22.27 -25.12 9.50
C MET A 1 -21.34 -24.27 8.64
N MET A 2 -20.93 -23.09 9.10
CA MET A 2 -20.08 -22.18 8.32
C MET A 2 -18.62 -22.62 8.50
N LEU A 3 -17.93 -22.92 7.40
CA LEU A 3 -16.50 -23.20 7.44
C LEU A 3 -15.78 -21.89 7.78
N GLN A 4 -15.13 -21.85 8.93
CA GLN A 4 -14.18 -20.80 9.28
C GLN A 4 -12.98 -20.94 8.32
N VAL A 5 -12.86 -20.03 7.37
CA VAL A 5 -11.72 -20.01 6.44
C VAL A 5 -10.56 -19.32 7.13
N ASP A 6 -9.44 -20.02 7.30
CA ASP A 6 -8.19 -19.44 7.80
C ASP A 6 -7.59 -18.49 6.74
N LEU A 7 -7.85 -17.20 6.83
CA LEU A 7 -7.25 -16.19 5.96
C LEU A 7 -5.77 -15.96 6.35
N LEU A 8 -4.88 -16.02 5.36
CA LEU A 8 -3.46 -15.71 5.52
C LEU A 8 -3.13 -14.39 4.82
N LEU A 9 -2.43 -13.50 5.54
CA LEU A 9 -1.79 -12.33 4.96
C LEU A 9 -0.34 -12.68 4.63
N CYS A 10 -0.06 -12.89 3.34
CA CYS A 10 1.26 -13.21 2.81
C CYS A 10 2.18 -11.98 2.70
N SER A 11 2.31 -11.20 3.79
CA SER A 11 3.13 -9.98 3.80
C SER A 11 3.66 -9.67 5.20
N ALA A 12 4.94 -9.30 5.27
CA ALA A 12 5.57 -8.80 6.51
C ALA A 12 5.18 -7.35 6.86
N SER A 13 4.50 -6.62 5.96
CA SER A 13 4.26 -5.18 6.13
C SER A 13 3.26 -4.91 7.28
N PRO A 14 3.66 -4.20 8.35
CA PRO A 14 2.76 -3.85 9.45
C PRO A 14 1.61 -2.94 8.98
N ARG A 15 1.85 -2.09 7.97
CA ARG A 15 0.85 -1.22 7.35
C ARG A 15 -0.28 -2.02 6.70
N ARG A 16 0.07 -3.04 5.91
CA ARG A 16 -0.92 -3.93 5.26
C ARG A 16 -1.74 -4.70 6.29
N ALA A 17 -1.10 -5.21 7.35
CA ALA A 17 -1.80 -5.88 8.44
C ALA A 17 -2.76 -4.92 9.17
N ALA A 18 -2.34 -3.68 9.46
CA ALA A 18 -3.18 -2.67 10.08
C ALA A 18 -4.40 -2.31 9.20
N LEU A 19 -4.21 -2.18 7.88
CA LEU A 19 -5.30 -1.96 6.93
C LEU A 19 -6.26 -3.16 6.88
N LEU A 20 -5.75 -4.38 6.75
CA LEU A 20 -6.58 -5.59 6.68
C LEU A 20 -7.43 -5.76 7.96
N ARG A 21 -6.90 -5.42 9.14
CA ARG A 21 -7.68 -5.42 10.40
C ARG A 21 -8.89 -4.49 10.35
N LYS A 22 -8.81 -3.37 9.62
CA LYS A 22 -9.97 -2.46 9.44
C LYS A 22 -11.12 -3.14 8.70
N LEU A 23 -10.86 -4.21 7.93
CA LEU A 23 -11.91 -4.99 7.26
C LEU A 23 -12.69 -5.91 8.23
N GLY A 24 -12.26 -6.04 9.48
CA GLY A 24 -12.93 -6.87 10.49
C GLY A 24 -12.84 -8.37 10.20
N VAL A 25 -11.88 -8.80 9.36
CA VAL A 25 -11.64 -10.21 9.06
C VAL A 25 -10.56 -10.77 9.98
N PRO A 26 -10.75 -11.95 10.60
CA PRO A 26 -9.66 -12.64 11.28
C PRO A 26 -8.65 -13.15 10.23
N PHE A 27 -7.36 -12.99 10.50
CA PHE A 27 -6.29 -13.50 9.65
C PHE A 27 -5.03 -13.77 10.46
N ARG A 28 -4.14 -14.62 9.92
CA ARG A 28 -2.77 -14.79 10.41
C ARG A 28 -1.78 -14.15 9.45
N VAL A 29 -0.74 -13.54 9.98
CA VAL A 29 0.38 -13.03 9.16
C VAL A 29 1.33 -14.18 8.87
N CYS A 30 1.61 -14.42 7.60
CA CYS A 30 2.59 -15.39 7.13
C CYS A 30 3.57 -14.65 6.21
N PRO A 31 4.68 -14.10 6.74
CA PRO A 31 5.67 -13.42 5.92
C PRO A 31 6.20 -14.36 4.85
N VAL A 32 6.14 -13.95 3.59
CA VAL A 32 6.77 -14.67 2.48
C VAL A 32 8.03 -13.91 2.12
N ASN A 33 9.17 -14.59 2.16
CA ASN A 33 10.43 -14.02 1.68
C ASN A 33 10.57 -14.35 0.19
N VAL A 34 9.98 -13.52 -0.66
CA VAL A 34 10.25 -13.56 -2.10
C VAL A 34 11.44 -12.63 -2.36
N PRO A 35 12.50 -13.08 -3.06
CA PRO A 35 13.61 -12.19 -3.39
C PRO A 35 13.10 -11.05 -4.29
N GLU A 36 13.11 -9.83 -3.77
CA GLU A 36 12.86 -8.59 -4.51
C GLU A 36 14.16 -8.14 -5.20
N THR A 37 14.83 -9.07 -5.90
CA THR A 37 16.07 -8.78 -6.61
C THR A 37 15.76 -7.88 -7.81
N PRO A 38 16.37 -6.69 -7.92
CA PRO A 38 16.23 -5.86 -9.10
C PRO A 38 16.62 -6.66 -10.36
N LEU A 39 15.86 -6.49 -11.44
CA LEU A 39 16.19 -7.12 -12.71
C LEU A 39 17.51 -6.57 -13.28
N PRO A 40 18.22 -7.32 -14.13
CA PRO A 40 19.43 -6.80 -14.80
C PRO A 40 19.14 -5.47 -15.52
N GLY A 41 19.84 -4.40 -15.12
CA GLY A 41 19.64 -3.04 -15.61
C GLY A 41 18.78 -2.14 -14.71
N GLU A 42 18.15 -2.70 -13.67
CA GLU A 42 17.49 -1.90 -12.63
C GLU A 42 18.53 -1.41 -11.62
N ILE A 43 18.62 -0.08 -11.47
CA ILE A 43 19.52 0.56 -10.52
C ILE A 43 18.80 0.57 -9.15
N PRO A 44 19.45 0.12 -8.06
CA PRO A 44 18.93 0.30 -6.71
C PRO A 44 18.62 1.77 -6.50
N TRP A 45 17.39 2.06 -6.11
CA TRP A 45 16.92 3.43 -6.09
C TRP A 45 17.54 4.20 -4.92
N ASN A 46 18.15 5.34 -5.24
CA ASN A 46 18.64 6.28 -4.24
C ASN A 46 17.47 7.14 -3.71
N THR A 47 17.25 7.12 -2.40
CA THR A 47 16.24 7.92 -1.69
C THR A 47 16.26 9.39 -2.10
N ALA A 48 17.46 10.01 -2.12
CA ALA A 48 17.60 11.43 -2.44
C ALA A 48 17.16 11.73 -3.88
N TRP A 49 17.61 10.90 -4.82
CA TRP A 49 17.29 11.04 -6.23
C TRP A 49 15.79 10.85 -6.49
N MET A 50 15.18 9.82 -5.88
CA MET A 50 13.73 9.57 -5.95
C MET A 50 12.92 10.78 -5.46
N LEU A 51 13.22 11.29 -4.26
CA LEU A 51 12.51 12.44 -3.70
C LEU A 51 12.69 13.69 -4.56
N GLN A 52 13.88 13.91 -5.11
CA GLN A 52 14.14 15.01 -6.03
C GLN A 52 13.36 14.86 -7.34
N ALA A 53 13.33 13.65 -7.91
CA ALA A 53 12.63 13.36 -9.16
C ALA A 53 11.11 13.51 -9.03
N LEU A 54 10.56 13.23 -7.85
CA LEU A 54 9.14 13.33 -7.55
C LEU A 54 8.72 14.72 -7.04
N SER A 55 9.64 15.53 -6.50
CA SER A 55 9.39 16.86 -5.93
C SER A 55 8.54 17.76 -6.83
N GLY A 56 7.39 18.21 -6.33
CA GLY A 56 6.46 19.08 -7.06
C GLY A 56 5.80 18.46 -8.29
N ARG A 57 5.84 17.13 -8.44
CA ARG A 57 5.28 16.41 -9.60
C ARG A 57 4.18 15.45 -9.18
N THR A 58 3.33 15.14 -10.15
CA THR A 58 2.32 14.08 -10.03
C THR A 58 2.90 12.76 -10.51
N HIS A 59 2.71 11.70 -9.72
CA HIS A 59 3.04 10.33 -10.09
C HIS A 59 1.89 9.37 -9.78
N ARG A 60 2.05 8.11 -10.18
CA ARG A 60 1.06 7.06 -9.96
C ARG A 60 1.60 6.02 -8.99
N VAL A 61 0.76 5.65 -8.03
CA VAL A 61 1.01 4.56 -7.09
C VAL A 61 0.14 3.38 -7.48
N HIS A 62 0.78 2.26 -7.79
CA HIS A 62 0.12 1.03 -8.19
C HIS A 62 0.24 -0.02 -7.08
N THR A 63 -0.88 -0.58 -6.64
CA THR A 63 -0.90 -1.76 -5.77
C THR A 63 -1.72 -2.86 -6.43
N ALA A 64 -1.12 -4.04 -6.57
CA ALA A 64 -1.84 -5.27 -6.91
C ALA A 64 -2.11 -6.08 -5.64
N VAL A 65 -3.31 -6.63 -5.53
CA VAL A 65 -3.72 -7.53 -4.45
C VAL A 65 -4.19 -8.84 -5.06
N ALA A 66 -3.60 -9.95 -4.62
CA ALA A 66 -3.97 -11.29 -5.03
C ALA A 66 -4.68 -12.02 -3.87
N LEU A 67 -5.80 -12.67 -4.18
CA LEU A 67 -6.47 -13.63 -3.31
C LEU A 67 -6.38 -15.02 -3.96
N GLY A 68 -5.65 -15.91 -3.30
CA GLY A 68 -5.49 -17.30 -3.71
C GLY A 68 -6.22 -18.26 -2.76
N GLY A 69 -6.77 -19.33 -3.32
CA GLY A 69 -7.37 -20.44 -2.57
C GLY A 69 -7.35 -21.73 -3.38
N ARG A 70 -8.03 -22.77 -2.90
CA ARG A 70 -8.02 -24.09 -3.56
C ARG A 70 -8.67 -24.00 -4.94
N GLY A 71 -7.86 -24.07 -5.98
CA GLY A 71 -8.30 -24.03 -7.38
C GLY A 71 -8.66 -22.64 -7.91
N PHE A 72 -8.34 -21.55 -7.20
CA PHE A 72 -8.57 -20.21 -7.71
C PHE A 72 -7.47 -19.21 -7.33
N LEU A 73 -7.25 -18.28 -8.25
CA LEU A 73 -6.49 -17.05 -8.04
C LEU A 73 -7.32 -15.91 -8.61
N ARG A 74 -7.42 -14.82 -7.85
CA ARG A 74 -8.04 -13.57 -8.28
C ARG A 74 -7.11 -12.43 -7.94
N ILE A 75 -6.98 -11.48 -8.86
CA ILE A 75 -6.09 -10.33 -8.72
C ILE A 75 -6.89 -9.07 -9.00
N VAL A 76 -6.66 -8.02 -8.22
CA VAL A 76 -7.13 -6.67 -8.51
C VAL A 76 -5.96 -5.71 -8.44
N THR A 77 -5.95 -4.74 -9.35
CA THR A 77 -4.97 -3.66 -9.35
C THR A 77 -5.68 -2.35 -9.07
N CYS A 78 -5.08 -1.51 -8.22
CA CYS A 78 -5.54 -0.16 -7.95
C CYS A 78 -4.43 0.84 -8.28
N THR A 79 -4.83 1.94 -8.92
CA THR A 79 -3.95 3.05 -9.26
C THR A 79 -4.46 4.31 -8.56
N THR A 80 -3.55 5.08 -7.97
CA THR A 80 -3.86 6.37 -7.36
C THR A 80 -2.85 7.39 -7.83
N GLU A 81 -3.33 8.54 -8.29
CA GLU A 81 -2.45 9.68 -8.61
C GLU A 81 -2.15 10.45 -7.34
N ALA A 82 -0.90 10.87 -7.16
CA ALA A 82 -0.46 11.68 -6.02
C ALA A 82 0.41 12.82 -6.53
N GLU A 83 0.09 14.06 -6.17
CA GLU A 83 0.98 15.20 -6.37
C GLU A 83 1.86 15.38 -5.12
N MET A 84 3.16 15.38 -5.32
CA MET A 84 4.12 15.61 -4.24
C MET A 84 4.24 17.09 -3.95
N ARG A 85 4.51 17.40 -2.68
CA ARG A 85 4.97 18.74 -2.30
C ARG A 85 6.32 19.03 -2.94
N GLN A 86 6.61 20.32 -3.06
CA GLN A 86 7.92 20.77 -3.52
C GLN A 86 8.89 20.77 -2.33
N TYR A 87 10.01 20.07 -2.49
CA TYR A 87 11.11 20.01 -1.52
C TYR A 87 12.32 20.79 -2.01
N ASN A 88 13.02 21.42 -1.08
CA ASN A 88 14.38 21.93 -1.32
C ASN A 88 15.41 20.86 -0.93
N ALA A 89 16.68 21.11 -1.27
CA ALA A 89 17.78 20.19 -0.98
C ALA A 89 17.91 19.85 0.52
N ARG A 90 17.62 20.81 1.40
CA ARG A 90 17.67 20.61 2.86
C ARG A 90 16.62 19.61 3.33
N ALA A 91 15.37 19.76 2.91
CA ALA A 91 14.29 18.84 3.26
C ALA A 91 14.55 17.41 2.76
N ILE A 92 15.14 17.27 1.57
CA ILE A 92 15.55 15.95 1.05
C ILE A 92 16.68 15.37 1.92
N SER A 93 17.70 16.17 2.26
CA SER A 93 18.81 15.74 3.11
C SER A 93 18.32 15.30 4.50
N ASP A 94 17.43 16.08 5.12
CA ASP A 94 16.86 15.79 6.43
C ASP A 94 16.03 14.48 6.38
N SER A 95 15.30 14.24 5.29
CA SER A 95 14.56 12.99 5.07
C SER A 95 15.49 11.78 4.87
N VAL A 96 16.57 11.92 4.09
CA VAL A 96 17.55 10.85 3.86
C VAL A 96 18.31 10.49 5.14
N ALA A 97 18.57 11.47 6.00
CA ALA A 97 19.22 11.25 7.29
C ALA A 97 18.30 10.57 8.33
N SER A 98 16.99 10.52 8.07
CA SER A 98 16.06 9.76 8.91
C SER A 98 16.12 8.26 8.57
N ASP A 99 15.97 7.39 9.57
CA ASP A 99 15.96 5.93 9.38
C ASP A 99 14.67 5.39 8.70
N GLU A 100 13.73 6.27 8.32
CA GLU A 100 12.42 5.87 7.79
C GLU A 100 12.32 5.56 6.27
N PRO A 101 13.18 6.02 5.33
CA PRO A 101 12.86 5.89 3.89
C PRO A 101 13.17 4.54 3.22
N MET A 102 13.93 3.63 3.83
CA MET A 102 14.56 2.52 3.09
C MET A 102 13.64 1.35 2.71
N ASP A 103 12.43 1.23 3.27
CA ASP A 103 11.51 0.10 2.99
C ASP A 103 10.35 0.42 2.03
N LYS A 104 10.36 1.58 1.37
CA LYS A 104 9.18 2.14 0.67
C LYS A 104 9.42 2.41 -0.80
N ALA A 105 8.58 1.83 -1.66
CA ALA A 105 8.52 2.21 -3.07
C ALA A 105 8.28 3.72 -3.22
N GLY A 106 9.11 4.40 -4.01
CA GLY A 106 9.06 5.87 -4.17
C GLY A 106 9.87 6.66 -3.15
N ALA A 107 10.54 6.00 -2.20
CA ALA A 107 11.38 6.62 -1.17
C ALA A 107 10.66 7.58 -0.21
N TYR A 108 9.33 7.48 -0.09
CA TYR A 108 8.55 8.27 0.87
C TYR A 108 7.44 7.44 1.52
N SER A 109 6.91 7.91 2.66
CA SER A 109 5.65 7.43 3.21
C SER A 109 4.61 8.53 3.20
N ILE A 110 3.42 8.28 2.65
CA ILE A 110 2.30 9.23 2.81
C ILE A 110 1.90 9.45 4.28
N GLN A 111 2.36 8.58 5.19
CA GLN A 111 2.12 8.68 6.64
C GLN A 111 3.23 9.44 7.39
N ASP A 112 4.29 9.86 6.69
CA ASP A 112 5.39 10.64 7.27
C ASP A 112 4.89 12.04 7.66
N ARG A 113 4.89 12.33 8.97
CA ARG A 113 4.44 13.61 9.52
C ARG A 113 5.47 14.72 9.45
N ALA A 114 6.76 14.39 9.33
CA ALA A 114 7.83 15.35 9.20
C ALA A 114 7.90 15.86 7.75
N LEU A 115 7.90 14.94 6.79
CA LEU A 115 7.97 15.28 5.36
C LEU A 115 6.61 15.74 4.79
N GLN A 116 5.50 15.17 5.29
CA GLN A 116 4.14 15.36 4.76
C GLN A 116 4.10 15.35 3.24
N PRO A 117 4.55 14.27 2.59
CA PRO A 117 5.09 14.37 1.24
C PRO A 117 4.06 14.68 0.14
N VAL A 118 2.79 14.34 0.37
CA VAL A 118 1.76 14.40 -0.65
C VAL A 118 0.88 15.63 -0.44
N ARG A 119 0.73 16.44 -1.48
CA ARG A 119 -0.13 17.62 -1.50
C ARG A 119 -1.60 17.25 -1.69
N TRP A 120 -1.89 16.38 -2.66
CA TRP A 120 -3.21 15.80 -2.88
C TRP A 120 -3.10 14.42 -3.53
N ILE A 121 -4.16 13.63 -3.40
CA ILE A 121 -4.33 12.35 -4.09
C ILE A 121 -5.62 12.34 -4.91
N ARG A 122 -5.65 11.54 -5.98
CA ARG A 122 -6.86 11.21 -6.75
C ARG A 122 -6.95 9.70 -6.87
N GLY A 123 -7.85 9.11 -6.07
CA GLY A 123 -7.97 7.67 -5.85
C GLY A 123 -7.88 7.32 -4.37
N LEU A 124 -7.59 6.06 -4.06
CA LEU A 124 -7.71 5.54 -2.70
C LEU A 124 -6.46 5.84 -1.85
N TYR A 125 -6.64 6.49 -0.71
CA TYR A 125 -5.56 6.66 0.28
C TYR A 125 -4.96 5.31 0.72
N SER A 126 -5.80 4.32 0.98
CA SER A 126 -5.36 2.97 1.37
C SER A 126 -4.51 2.26 0.30
N ASN A 127 -4.70 2.61 -0.98
CA ASN A 127 -3.83 2.15 -2.06
C ASN A 127 -2.41 2.73 -1.90
N VAL A 128 -2.28 4.02 -1.58
CA VAL A 128 -0.97 4.65 -1.37
C VAL A 128 -0.26 4.14 -0.11
N VAL A 129 -1.02 3.79 0.93
CA VAL A 129 -0.46 3.15 2.13
C VAL A 129 0.01 1.71 1.86
N GLY A 130 -0.58 1.03 0.87
CA GLY A 130 -0.11 -0.25 0.34
C GLY A 130 -1.10 -1.42 0.40
N LEU A 131 -2.38 -1.18 0.69
CA LEU A 131 -3.47 -2.16 0.53
C LEU A 131 -4.81 -1.46 0.22
N PRO A 132 -5.29 -1.47 -1.04
CA PRO A 132 -6.53 -0.80 -1.43
C PRO A 132 -7.76 -1.47 -0.79
N LEU A 133 -8.35 -0.86 0.24
CA LEU A 133 -9.35 -1.50 1.10
C LEU A 133 -10.63 -1.89 0.35
N ALA A 134 -11.20 -0.99 -0.45
CA ALA A 134 -12.41 -1.25 -1.22
C ALA A 134 -12.24 -2.42 -2.22
N PRO A 135 -11.22 -2.41 -3.11
CA PRO A 135 -10.92 -3.55 -3.98
C PRO A 135 -10.62 -4.84 -3.21
N THR A 136 -9.87 -4.76 -2.10
CA THR A 136 -9.55 -5.94 -1.27
C THR A 136 -10.81 -6.55 -0.65
N ALA A 137 -11.73 -5.72 -0.14
CA ALA A 137 -12.99 -6.20 0.40
C ALA A 137 -13.87 -6.90 -0.66
N ARG A 138 -13.86 -6.40 -1.90
CA ARG A 138 -14.55 -7.06 -3.03
C ARG A 138 -13.91 -8.41 -3.36
N LEU A 139 -12.57 -8.49 -3.41
CA LEU A 139 -11.86 -9.75 -3.61
C LEU A 139 -12.19 -10.78 -2.52
N LEU A 140 -12.14 -10.38 -1.25
CA LEU A 140 -12.45 -11.27 -0.11
C LEU A 140 -13.87 -11.86 -0.21
N ARG A 141 -14.87 -11.06 -0.61
CA ARG A 141 -16.24 -11.54 -0.83
C ARG A 141 -16.32 -12.57 -1.96
N HIS A 142 -15.56 -12.41 -3.03
CA HIS A 142 -15.48 -13.43 -4.09
C HIS A 142 -14.87 -14.75 -3.58
N GLY A 143 -14.01 -14.70 -2.57
CA GLY A 143 -13.47 -15.87 -1.87
C GLY A 143 -14.35 -16.39 -0.73
N ASN A 144 -15.60 -15.95 -0.62
CA ASN A 144 -16.53 -16.27 0.47
C ASN A 144 -16.02 -15.91 1.87
N VAL A 145 -15.14 -14.92 1.98
CA VAL A 145 -14.69 -14.36 3.26
C VAL A 145 -15.59 -13.20 3.66
N MET A 146 -16.22 -13.33 4.84
CA MET A 146 -17.13 -12.32 5.37
C MET A 146 -16.36 -11.10 5.89
N VAL A 147 -16.55 -9.96 5.25
CA VAL A 147 -16.00 -8.65 5.65
C VAL A 147 -17.07 -7.90 6.47
N SER A 148 -16.67 -7.20 7.55
CA SER A 148 -17.60 -6.48 8.42
C SER A 148 -18.43 -5.43 7.65
N ALA A 149 -19.69 -5.24 8.06
CA ALA A 149 -20.65 -4.34 7.42
C ALA A 149 -20.24 -2.85 7.56
N ASP A 150 -19.58 -2.45 8.65
CA ASP A 150 -19.16 -1.06 8.93
C ASP A 150 -18.10 -0.50 7.95
N VAL A 151 -17.39 -1.39 7.26
CA VAL A 151 -16.39 -1.04 6.25
C VAL A 151 -17.05 -0.37 5.03
N ARG A 152 -18.32 -0.69 4.76
CA ARG A 152 -19.06 -0.15 3.61
C ARG A 152 -19.17 1.38 3.65
N GLN A 153 -19.35 1.97 4.84
CA GLN A 153 -19.41 3.42 5.02
C GLN A 153 -18.02 4.09 4.93
N ARG A 154 -16.97 3.48 5.50
CA ARG A 154 -15.63 4.10 5.55
C ARG A 154 -14.87 4.04 4.22
N ALA A 155 -15.08 2.97 3.44
CA ALA A 155 -14.51 2.86 2.10
C ALA A 155 -15.09 3.89 1.11
N ALA A 156 -16.35 4.28 1.29
CA ALA A 156 -16.99 5.34 0.51
C ALA A 156 -16.41 6.74 0.79
N VAL A 157 -15.76 6.95 1.94
CA VAL A 157 -15.11 8.22 2.29
C VAL A 157 -13.70 8.35 1.69
N GLU A 158 -13.04 7.22 1.35
CA GLU A 158 -11.75 7.25 0.64
C GLU A 158 -11.88 7.46 -0.88
N GLU A 159 -13.09 7.36 -1.44
CA GLU A 159 -13.39 7.61 -2.86
C GLU A 159 -13.81 9.07 -3.14
N ALA A 160 -13.96 9.91 -2.10
CA ALA A 160 -14.43 11.30 -2.19
C ALA A 160 -13.29 12.32 -2.33
#